data_AF-A0A532DPL0-F1
#
_entry.id   AF-A0A532DPL0-F1
#
_cell.length_a   1.000
_cell.length_b   1.000
_cell.length_c   1.000
_cell.angle_alpha   90.00
_cell.angle_beta   90.00
_cell.angle_gamma   90.00
#
_symmetry.space_group_name_H-M   'P 1'
#
loop_
_entity.id
_entity.type
_entity.pdbx_description
1 polymer ?
#
loop_
_entity_poly.entity_id
_entity_poly.type
_entity_poly.pdbx_seq_one_letter_code
_entity_poly.pdbx_strand_id
1 'polypeptide(L)'
;MCFLGHVLMENRHGLVVNTRLTTATGTAEREAALALVDTRPTTRRITLGGDKNYDTHQFVQDLRALQVTPHVAQHTTNRASAIDGRTTRHPGYPVSQQKRKRVEEIFGWLKTVGLLRKVKLRGVQRVGWLFTFATAVYNLVRMRNLVEAAT
;
A
#
# COMPACT_ATOMS: atom_id res chain seq x y z
N MET A 1 21.71 -4.06 -8.55
CA MET A 1 20.76 -4.53 -7.51
C MET A 1 19.59 -3.57 -7.49
N CYS A 2 18.36 -4.07 -7.66
CA CYS A 2 17.14 -3.25 -7.67
C CYS A 2 16.27 -3.62 -6.47
N PHE A 3 15.66 -2.62 -5.84
CA PHE A 3 14.79 -2.80 -4.68
C PHE A 3 13.37 -2.33 -5.00
N LEU A 4 12.39 -2.94 -4.33
CA LEU A 4 11.00 -2.50 -4.32
C LEU A 4 10.65 -2.03 -2.91
N GLY A 5 10.13 -0.81 -2.80
CA GLY A 5 9.57 -0.27 -1.57
C GLY A 5 8.07 -0.48 -1.55
N HIS A 6 7.58 -1.12 -0.49
CA HIS A 6 6.17 -1.43 -0.27
C HIS A 6 5.66 -0.61 0.89
N VAL A 7 4.50 0.02 0.70
CA VAL A 7 3.87 0.89 1.70
C VAL A 7 2.47 0.37 1.99
N LEU A 8 2.14 0.20 3.26
CA LEU A 8 0.77 0.07 3.72
C LEU A 8 0.34 1.42 4.30
N MET A 9 -0.77 1.95 3.80
CA MET A 9 -1.30 3.27 4.15
C MET A 9 -2.71 3.12 4.72
N GLU A 10 -3.06 3.91 5.74
CA GLU A 10 -4.44 4.05 6.17
C GLU A 10 -5.20 5.08 5.31
N ASN A 11 -6.47 4.80 5.01
CA ASN A 11 -7.22 5.54 3.99
C ASN A 11 -7.82 6.88 4.48
N ARG A 12 -7.91 7.12 5.79
CA ARG A 12 -8.59 8.30 6.35
C ARG A 12 -7.72 9.54 6.23
N HIS A 13 -6.46 9.45 6.68
CA HIS A 13 -5.56 10.60 6.74
C HIS A 13 -4.39 10.49 5.73
N GLY A 14 -4.14 9.30 5.19
CA GLY A 14 -3.03 9.02 4.29
C GLY A 14 -1.72 8.78 5.01
N LEU A 15 -1.77 8.31 6.25
CA LEU A 15 -0.58 7.97 7.03
C LEU A 15 -0.06 6.59 6.64
N VAL A 16 1.26 6.47 6.57
CA VAL A 16 1.95 5.19 6.42
C VAL A 16 1.84 4.44 7.75
N VAL A 17 1.33 3.22 7.71
CA VAL A 17 1.17 2.37 8.90
C VAL A 17 2.16 1.22 8.95
N ASN A 18 2.70 0.82 7.80
CA ASN A 18 3.75 -0.19 7.73
C ASN A 18 4.54 -0.05 6.41
N THR A 19 5.79 -0.50 6.41
CA THR A 19 6.67 -0.46 5.24
C THR A 19 7.50 -1.72 5.14
N ARG A 20 7.80 -2.13 3.91
CA ARG A 20 8.72 -3.24 3.65
C ARG A 20 9.59 -2.92 2.45
N LEU A 21 10.84 -3.34 2.50
CA LEU A 21 11.72 -3.32 1.34
C LEU A 21 12.06 -4.75 0.92
N THR A 22 11.94 -5.05 -0.36
CA THR A 22 12.36 -6.33 -0.94
C THR A 22 13.33 -6.11 -2.09
N THR A 23 14.00 -7.18 -2.52
CA THR A 23 14.59 -7.21 -3.85
C THR A 23 13.49 -7.21 -4.90
N ALA A 24 13.77 -6.64 -6.07
CA ALA A 24 12.84 -6.69 -7.18
C ALA A 24 12.81 -8.11 -7.77
N THR A 25 11.71 -8.84 -7.54
CA THR A 25 11.40 -10.14 -8.17
C THR A 25 9.99 -10.08 -8.76
N GLY A 26 9.61 -11.04 -9.61
CA GLY A 26 8.32 -11.03 -10.31
C GLY A 26 7.08 -11.18 -9.42
N THR A 27 7.21 -11.72 -8.20
CA THR A 27 6.10 -11.94 -7.26
C THR A 27 6.19 -11.09 -5.99
N ALA A 28 7.31 -10.38 -5.78
CA ALA A 28 7.62 -9.68 -4.53
C ALA A 28 6.54 -8.70 -4.09
N GLU A 29 5.83 -8.03 -5.00
CA GLU A 29 4.79 -7.05 -4.65
C GLU A 29 3.60 -7.69 -3.92
N ARG A 30 3.11 -8.84 -4.40
CA ARG A 30 1.93 -9.50 -3.83
C ARG A 30 2.28 -10.17 -2.50
N GLU A 31 3.42 -10.84 -2.45
CA GLU A 31 3.94 -11.45 -1.22
C GLU A 31 4.21 -10.39 -0.14
N ALA A 32 4.81 -9.26 -0.51
CA ALA A 32 5.04 -8.17 0.41
C ALA A 32 3.73 -7.53 0.89
N ALA A 33 2.74 -7.37 0.01
CA ALA A 33 1.43 -6.86 0.39
C ALA A 33 0.72 -7.76 1.41
N LEU A 34 0.73 -9.08 1.20
CA LEU A 34 0.17 -10.03 2.18
C LEU A 34 0.91 -9.96 3.52
N ALA A 35 2.26 -9.97 3.50
CA ALA A 35 3.05 -9.88 4.72
C ALA A 35 2.84 -8.55 5.49
N LEU A 36 2.64 -7.44 4.78
CA LEU A 36 2.34 -6.14 5.39
C LEU A 36 0.97 -6.13 6.09
N VAL A 37 0.01 -6.86 5.54
CA VAL A 37 -1.35 -6.96 6.10
C VAL A 37 -1.40 -7.92 7.27
N ASP A 38 -0.75 -9.07 7.16
CA ASP A 38 -0.74 -10.14 8.16
C ASP A 38 -0.13 -9.72 9.49
N THR A 39 0.85 -8.81 9.45
CA THR A 39 1.48 -8.24 10.65
C THR A 39 0.58 -7.28 11.45
N ARG A 40 -0.64 -6.99 10.99
CA ARG A 40 -1.57 -6.12 11.72
C ARG A 40 -2.40 -6.92 12.72
N PRO A 41 -2.41 -6.55 14.00
CA PRO A 41 -3.40 -7.06 14.93
C PRO A 41 -4.77 -6.50 14.51
N THR A 42 -5.66 -7.35 14.01
CA THR A 42 -7.02 -6.95 13.66
C THR A 42 -8.02 -7.67 14.54
N THR A 43 -8.88 -6.91 15.21
CA THR A 43 -10.07 -7.43 15.92
C THR A 43 -11.33 -7.29 15.08
N ARG A 44 -11.22 -6.65 13.91
CA ARG A 44 -12.33 -6.34 13.00
C ARG A 44 -11.90 -6.57 11.56
N ARG A 45 -12.85 -6.98 10.73
CA ARG A 45 -12.67 -7.11 9.27
C ARG A 45 -12.20 -5.77 8.68
N ILE A 46 -11.04 -5.80 8.01
CA ILE A 46 -10.46 -4.63 7.32
C ILE A 46 -10.63 -4.74 5.81
N THR A 47 -10.47 -3.63 5.12
CA THR A 47 -10.47 -3.54 3.64
C THR A 47 -9.08 -3.16 3.16
N LEU A 48 -8.57 -3.81 2.11
CA LEU A 48 -7.29 -3.45 1.49
C LEU A 48 -7.51 -2.82 0.12
N GLY A 49 -7.12 -1.55 -0.02
CA GLY A 49 -7.06 -0.87 -1.32
C GLY A 49 -5.87 -1.37 -2.14
N GLY A 50 -6.08 -1.74 -3.40
CA GLY A 50 -5.01 -2.20 -4.29
C GLY A 50 -5.17 -1.70 -5.72
N ASP A 51 -4.06 -1.55 -6.43
CA ASP A 51 -4.10 -1.21 -7.85
C ASP A 51 -4.47 -2.42 -8.73
N LYS A 52 -4.78 -2.16 -10.00
CA LYS A 52 -5.30 -3.13 -10.95
C LYS A 52 -4.40 -4.36 -11.13
N ASN A 53 -3.08 -4.21 -10.99
CA ASN A 53 -2.12 -5.33 -11.10
C ASN A 53 -2.25 -6.39 -9.97
N TYR A 54 -2.96 -6.06 -8.89
CA TYR A 54 -3.29 -6.98 -7.80
C TYR A 54 -4.57 -7.80 -8.08
N ASP A 55 -5.30 -7.53 -9.15
CA ASP A 55 -6.52 -8.26 -9.51
C ASP A 55 -6.18 -9.63 -10.12
N THR A 56 -5.75 -10.54 -9.26
CA THR A 56 -5.49 -11.94 -9.59
C THR A 56 -6.27 -12.84 -8.64
N HIS A 57 -6.70 -14.01 -9.14
CA HIS A 57 -7.49 -14.95 -8.33
C HIS A 57 -6.77 -15.35 -7.05
N GLN A 58 -5.47 -15.68 -7.14
CA GLN A 58 -4.67 -16.07 -5.99
C GLN A 58 -4.63 -14.98 -4.92
N PHE A 59 -4.25 -13.76 -5.29
CA PHE A 59 -4.13 -12.66 -4.33
C PHE A 59 -5.46 -12.30 -3.67
N VAL A 60 -6.56 -12.32 -4.44
CA VAL A 60 -7.91 -12.08 -3.92
C VAL A 60 -8.35 -13.20 -2.97
N GLN A 61 -7.99 -14.45 -3.25
CA GLN A 61 -8.27 -15.58 -2.36
C GLN A 61 -7.46 -15.49 -1.07
N ASP A 62 -6.16 -15.18 -1.15
CA ASP A 62 -5.28 -15.04 0.01
C ASP A 62 -5.77 -13.94 0.96
N LEU A 63 -6.17 -12.78 0.43
CA LEU A 63 -6.74 -11.71 1.24
C LEU A 63 -8.03 -12.15 1.94
N ARG A 64 -8.91 -12.87 1.24
CA ARG A 64 -10.14 -13.39 1.83
C ARG A 64 -9.87 -14.42 2.92
N ALA A 65 -8.85 -15.26 2.75
CA ALA A 65 -8.39 -16.21 3.77
C ALA A 65 -7.87 -15.50 5.03
N LEU A 66 -7.17 -14.37 4.86
CA LEU A 66 -6.78 -13.46 5.94
C LEU A 66 -7.95 -12.60 6.48
N GLN A 67 -9.18 -12.89 6.10
CA GLN A 67 -10.39 -12.14 6.46
C GLN A 67 -10.36 -10.65 6.08
N VAL A 68 -9.57 -10.31 5.06
CA VAL A 68 -9.46 -8.96 4.50
C VAL A 68 -10.34 -8.83 3.26
N THR A 69 -11.14 -7.77 3.20
CA THR A 69 -11.98 -7.49 2.03
C THR A 69 -11.15 -6.79 0.95
N PRO A 70 -10.99 -7.40 -0.24
CA PRO A 70 -10.09 -6.88 -1.26
C PRO A 70 -10.76 -5.74 -2.04
N HIS A 71 -10.43 -4.49 -1.73
CA HIS A 71 -10.80 -3.31 -2.53
C HIS A 71 -9.74 -3.08 -3.62
N VAL A 72 -9.57 -4.07 -4.48
CA VAL A 72 -8.63 -4.01 -5.61
C VAL A 72 -9.34 -3.47 -6.85
N ALA A 73 -8.67 -2.63 -7.63
CA ALA A 73 -9.25 -2.12 -8.87
C ALA A 73 -9.52 -3.26 -9.88
N GLN A 74 -10.75 -3.35 -10.36
CA GLN A 74 -11.15 -4.34 -11.38
C GLN A 74 -10.44 -4.14 -12.73
N HIS A 75 -10.03 -5.23 -13.36
CA HIS A 75 -9.94 -5.28 -14.81
C HIS A 75 -11.32 -5.29 -15.43
N THR A 76 -11.56 -4.32 -16.31
CA THR A 76 -12.82 -4.17 -17.05
C THR A 76 -12.65 -4.44 -18.54
N THR A 77 -11.42 -4.70 -18.98
CA THR A 77 -11.05 -4.93 -20.37
C THR A 77 -10.11 -6.13 -20.47
N ASN A 78 -10.21 -6.88 -21.57
CA ASN A 78 -9.29 -7.93 -22.00
C ASN A 78 -9.15 -9.17 -21.09
N ARG A 79 -9.75 -9.19 -19.89
CA ARG A 79 -9.81 -10.37 -19.01
C ARG A 79 -10.92 -10.26 -17.96
N ALA A 80 -11.36 -11.42 -17.45
CA ALA A 80 -12.23 -11.48 -16.28
C ALA A 80 -11.50 -11.01 -15.01
N SER A 81 -12.19 -10.23 -14.19
CA SER A 81 -11.70 -9.77 -12.88
C SER A 81 -11.91 -10.83 -11.80
N ALA A 82 -10.98 -10.94 -10.87
CA ALA A 82 -11.14 -11.74 -9.65
C ALA A 82 -12.02 -11.03 -8.61
N ILE A 83 -12.23 -9.72 -8.76
CA ILE A 83 -13.13 -8.93 -7.93
C ILE A 83 -14.54 -8.96 -8.51
N ASP A 84 -15.49 -9.40 -7.69
CA ASP A 84 -16.89 -9.60 -8.07
C ASP A 84 -17.83 -8.60 -7.37
N GLY A 85 -19.11 -8.66 -7.73
CA GLY A 85 -20.16 -7.78 -7.21
C GLY A 85 -20.31 -7.78 -5.69
N ARG A 86 -19.85 -8.82 -4.99
CA ARG A 86 -19.89 -8.88 -3.52
C ARG A 86 -18.97 -7.83 -2.90
N THR A 87 -17.89 -7.46 -3.58
CA THR A 87 -17.01 -6.37 -3.14
C THR A 87 -17.55 -5.02 -3.65
N THR A 88 -17.87 -4.93 -4.94
CA THR A 88 -18.07 -3.62 -5.59
C THR A 88 -19.42 -2.97 -5.28
N ARG A 89 -20.42 -3.74 -4.86
CA ARG A 89 -21.76 -3.22 -4.48
C ARG A 89 -21.74 -2.33 -3.23
N HIS A 90 -20.69 -2.40 -2.41
CA HIS A 90 -20.64 -1.67 -1.15
C HIS A 90 -20.10 -0.25 -1.37
N PRO A 91 -20.69 0.79 -0.73
CA PRO A 91 -20.28 2.18 -0.92
C PRO A 91 -18.83 2.45 -0.47
N GLY A 92 -18.27 1.61 0.40
CA GLY A 92 -16.86 1.70 0.79
C GLY A 92 -15.87 1.39 -0.33
N TYR A 93 -16.26 0.58 -1.32
CA TYR A 93 -15.40 0.24 -2.45
C TYR A 93 -15.01 1.47 -3.30
N PRO A 94 -15.94 2.27 -3.85
CA PRO A 94 -15.57 3.45 -4.63
C PRO A 94 -14.77 4.47 -3.81
N VAL A 95 -15.08 4.65 -2.51
CA VAL A 95 -14.29 5.52 -1.62
C VAL A 95 -12.85 5.02 -1.50
N SER A 96 -12.66 3.72 -1.26
CA SER A 96 -11.33 3.11 -1.20
C SER A 96 -10.55 3.26 -2.51
N GLN A 97 -11.22 3.13 -3.66
CA GLN A 97 -10.61 3.35 -4.98
C GLN A 97 -10.13 4.78 -5.19
N GLN A 98 -10.79 5.77 -4.58
CA GLN A 98 -10.32 7.15 -4.62
C GLN A 98 -9.14 7.36 -3.65
N LYS A 99 -9.25 6.86 -2.41
CA LYS A 99 -8.24 7.06 -1.37
C LYS A 99 -6.92 6.35 -1.67
N ARG A 100 -6.93 5.15 -2.26
CA ARG A 100 -5.70 4.37 -2.57
C ARG A 100 -4.68 5.17 -3.38
N LYS A 101 -5.12 6.11 -4.23
CA LYS A 101 -4.25 6.94 -5.08
C LYS A 101 -3.30 7.81 -4.26
N ARG A 102 -3.62 8.10 -3.00
CA ARG A 102 -2.77 8.86 -2.08
C ARG A 102 -1.43 8.17 -1.79
N VAL A 103 -1.32 6.86 -2.02
CA VAL A 103 -0.03 6.17 -1.93
C VAL A 103 1.01 6.76 -2.90
N GLU A 104 0.56 7.29 -4.04
CA GLU A 104 1.44 7.97 -5.00
C GLU A 104 1.98 9.29 -4.46
N GLU A 105 1.25 9.98 -3.58
CA GLU A 105 1.75 11.18 -2.90
C GLU A 105 2.92 10.82 -1.97
N ILE A 106 2.82 9.69 -1.26
CA ILE A 106 3.89 9.16 -0.41
C ILE A 106 5.13 8.85 -1.27
N PHE A 107 4.98 8.04 -2.32
CA PHE A 107 6.10 7.70 -3.20
C PHE A 107 6.68 8.92 -3.92
N GLY A 108 5.84 9.87 -4.31
CA GLY A 108 6.26 11.16 -4.87
C GLY A 108 7.15 11.91 -3.90
N TRP A 109 6.70 12.11 -2.66
CA TRP A 109 7.44 12.82 -1.61
C TRP A 109 8.75 12.11 -1.26
N LEU A 110 8.76 10.79 -1.13
CA LEU A 110 9.97 10.01 -0.86
C LEU A 110 11.03 10.17 -1.95
N LYS A 111 10.59 10.22 -3.21
CA LYS A 111 11.49 10.41 -4.36
C LYS A 111 12.06 11.83 -4.42
N THR A 112 11.26 12.86 -4.10
CA THR A 112 11.64 14.26 -4.27
C THR A 112 12.25 14.88 -3.02
N VAL A 113 11.59 14.75 -1.87
CA VAL A 113 12.00 15.34 -0.59
C VAL A 113 12.79 14.34 0.25
N GLY A 114 12.36 13.07 0.28
CA GLY A 114 13.05 12.00 1.02
C GLY A 114 14.37 11.52 0.38
N LEU A 115 14.78 12.12 -0.74
CA LEU A 115 16.04 11.85 -1.47
C LEU A 115 16.23 10.38 -1.90
N LEU A 116 15.18 9.57 -1.97
CA LEU A 116 15.27 8.15 -2.32
C LEU A 116 15.47 7.89 -3.82
N ARG A 117 15.56 8.93 -4.67
CA ARG A 117 15.99 8.78 -6.07
C ARG A 117 17.46 8.38 -6.22
N LYS A 118 18.32 8.70 -5.24
CA LYS A 118 19.78 8.48 -5.32
C LYS A 118 20.32 7.83 -4.05
N VAL A 119 19.75 6.69 -3.66
CA VAL A 119 20.21 5.94 -2.47
C VAL A 119 21.63 5.42 -2.69
N LYS A 120 22.54 5.76 -1.76
CA LYS A 120 23.96 5.33 -1.79
C LYS A 120 24.27 4.14 -0.86
N LEU A 121 23.24 3.56 -0.24
CA LEU A 121 23.36 2.40 0.62
C LEU A 121 23.27 1.09 -0.19
N ARG A 122 23.93 0.04 0.29
CA ARG A 122 23.89 -1.31 -0.29
C ARG A 122 23.27 -2.30 0.69
N GLY A 123 22.50 -3.24 0.16
CA GLY A 123 21.83 -4.30 0.91
C GLY A 123 20.43 -3.93 1.42
N VAL A 124 19.55 -4.93 1.47
CA VAL A 124 18.12 -4.78 1.84
C VAL A 124 17.97 -4.15 3.22
N GLN A 125 18.80 -4.55 4.20
CA GLN A 125 18.71 -4.05 5.57
C GLN A 125 18.96 -2.54 5.65
N ARG A 126 20.07 -2.05 5.06
CA ARG A 126 20.44 -0.63 5.12
C ARG A 126 19.48 0.25 4.33
N VAL A 127 19.09 -0.20 3.13
CA VAL A 127 18.13 0.54 2.30
C VAL A 127 16.74 0.50 2.94
N GLY A 128 16.35 -0.61 3.56
CA GLY A 128 15.06 -0.79 4.23
C GLY A 128 14.92 0.09 5.46
N TRP A 129 16.01 0.21 6.24
CA TRP A 129 16.08 1.17 7.34
C TRP A 129 15.87 2.60 6.85
N LEU A 130 16.60 3.03 5.81
CA LEU A 130 16.45 4.37 5.23
C LEU A 130 15.03 4.62 4.70
N PHE A 131 14.42 3.61 4.06
CA PHE A 131 13.04 3.69 3.55
C PHE A 131 12.02 3.86 4.68
N THR A 132 12.17 3.09 5.76
CA THR A 132 11.31 3.19 6.96
C THR A 132 11.49 4.54 7.65
N PHE A 133 12.73 5.01 7.77
CA PHE A 133 13.02 6.32 8.35
C PHE A 133 12.37 7.45 7.53
N ALA A 134 12.56 7.46 6.20
CA ALA A 134 12.01 8.51 5.34
C ALA A 134 10.47 8.52 5.34
N THR A 135 9.82 7.35 5.41
CA THR A 135 8.35 7.26 5.51
C THR A 135 7.82 7.72 6.86
N ALA A 136 8.55 7.49 7.95
CA ALA A 136 8.22 8.06 9.25
C ALA A 136 8.27 9.60 9.22
N VAL A 137 9.29 10.18 8.57
CA VAL A 137 9.37 11.64 8.38
C VAL A 137 8.22 12.17 7.53
N TYR A 138 7.82 11.47 6.46
CA TYR A 138 6.62 11.81 5.68
C TYR A 138 5.39 11.92 6.59
N ASN A 139 5.18 10.95 7.49
CA ASN A 139 4.06 10.99 8.42
C ASN A 139 4.08 12.23 9.31
N LEU A 140 5.24 12.63 9.84
CA LEU A 140 5.37 13.84 10.68
C LEU A 140 4.95 15.09 9.90
N VAL A 141 5.44 15.25 8.68
CA VAL A 141 5.06 16.38 7.80
C VAL A 141 3.57 16.36 7.47
N ARG A 142 3.03 15.16 7.20
CA ARG A 142 1.61 14.99 6.92
C ARG A 142 0.73 15.34 8.12
N MET A 143 1.12 14.90 9.32
CA MET A 143 0.39 15.18 10.55
C MET A 143 0.35 16.68 10.86
N ARG A 144 1.45 17.42 10.65
CA ARG A 144 1.45 18.89 10.77
C ARG A 144 0.33 19.52 9.92
N ASN A 145 0.29 19.18 8.63
CA ASN A 145 -0.72 19.74 7.72
C ASN A 145 -2.16 19.32 8.10
N LEU A 146 -2.33 18.14 8.70
CA LEU A 146 -3.65 17.67 9.18
C LEU A 146 -4.10 18.42 10.43
N VAL A 147 -3.18 18.77 11.33
CA VAL A 147 -3.46 19.58 12.53
C VAL A 147 -3.85 21.00 12.12
N GLU A 148 -3.10 21.61 11.20
CA GLU A 148 -3.42 22.94 10.66
C GLU A 148 -4.81 22.97 9.99
N ALA A 149 -5.19 21.93 9.27
CA ALA A 149 -6.51 21.84 8.63
C ALA A 149 -7.67 21.53 9.59
N ALA A 150 -7.36 21.08 10.81
CA ALA A 150 -8.35 20.77 11.84
C ALA A 150 -8.59 21.94 12.81
N THR A 151 -7.78 23.00 12.71
CA THR A 151 -7.85 24.22 13.51
C THR A 151 -8.60 25.29 12.72
#